data_AF-A0A7X0LJ37-F1
#
_entry.id   AF-A0A7X0LJ37-F1
#
_cell.length_a   1.000
_cell.length_b   1.000
_cell.length_c   1.000
_cell.angle_alpha   90.00
_cell.angle_beta   90.00
_cell.angle_gamma   90.00
#
_symmetry.space_group_name_H-M   'P 1'
#
loop_
_entity.id
_entity.type
_entity.pdbx_description
1 polymer ?
#
loop_
_entity_poly.entity_id
_entity_poly.type
_entity_poly.pdbx_seq_one_letter_code
_entity_poly.pdbx_strand_id
1 'polypeptide(L)'
;MNRLFPTPRWCQRLAVLTALVLLGGGSAMADETPETPAEQLIVFVQPGASELAERFASNDLPELEKLAKASGTALTVLEVGESAGVPEGVGITPLIAYQNHLGRSIYQGRYATPDRVRNFIRTSRFLPQEGATLVRESLPVWDLGNAKVATPIKVTDLVLGEGASAKGVEITAASMAEAIGSADERFVWQDRVDLGRSDRMFYTDYYPYLAADGTLYLSLGLYSQFHCHEPVFTLMDGSLKGPIDQADEVFARGAKILADEIARQLGESRLGDGFDVVPSGTPVVSWEELGLPLPPKPEGASAEALANVEIVREWVVDELAQNMRPAVQFKFPAPLDAYAGEVTSVSGELTLGEGLSLEGMRGRFVADPSTVTMGEEDLDDSIHTTMLEVDSHPESFFVIEKIETEFDQPAFGTVAAAVMHGQFTMKGITIPLSVPASIEAFLGEDGKPRLSIDGRWEVRLLDPFGIEGPPGDAPTNDTLIYTCHLVFEPA
;
A
#
# COMPACT_ATOMS: atom_id res chain seq x y z
N MET A 1 33.57 -15.32 -53.17
CA MET A 1 34.53 -15.45 -52.05
C MET A 1 33.70 -15.78 -50.82
N ASN A 2 33.40 -17.06 -50.55
CA ASN A 2 34.22 -18.04 -49.78
C ASN A 2 34.62 -17.45 -48.42
N ARG A 3 34.24 -17.96 -47.23
CA ARG A 3 33.87 -19.29 -46.71
C ARG A 3 32.98 -19.05 -45.45
N LEU A 4 31.93 -19.76 -45.04
CA LEU A 4 31.58 -21.18 -44.90
C LEU A 4 32.37 -22.00 -43.85
N PHE A 5 31.60 -22.60 -42.93
CA PHE A 5 31.79 -23.81 -42.09
C PHE A 5 32.37 -23.68 -40.66
N PRO A 6 32.14 -24.66 -39.73
CA PRO A 6 31.07 -25.68 -39.64
C PRO A 6 30.54 -25.99 -38.21
N THR A 7 29.46 -26.75 -38.14
CA THR A 7 29.12 -27.69 -37.04
C THR A 7 29.85 -29.02 -37.20
N PRO A 8 30.02 -29.82 -36.12
CA PRO A 8 30.13 -31.26 -36.28
C PRO A 8 29.11 -32.04 -35.42
N ARG A 9 28.44 -32.99 -36.08
CA ARG A 9 27.80 -34.17 -35.50
C ARG A 9 28.80 -35.35 -35.52
N TRP A 10 28.82 -36.15 -34.45
CA TRP A 10 29.28 -37.56 -34.41
C TRP A 10 28.29 -38.30 -33.48
N CYS A 11 27.45 -39.26 -33.91
CA CYS A 11 27.64 -40.65 -34.36
C CYS A 11 27.73 -41.75 -33.24
N GLN A 12 26.59 -42.45 -33.08
CA GLN A 12 26.38 -43.91 -33.07
C GLN A 12 26.83 -44.84 -31.90
N ARG A 13 25.79 -45.58 -31.43
CA ARG A 13 25.71 -47.02 -31.07
C ARG A 13 26.34 -47.51 -29.75
N LEU A 14 25.50 -48.03 -28.84
CA LEU A 14 25.38 -49.48 -28.59
C LEU A 14 24.15 -49.79 -27.72
N ALA A 15 23.40 -50.82 -28.12
CA ALA A 15 22.37 -51.46 -27.31
C ALA A 15 23.02 -52.61 -26.51
N VAL A 16 22.64 -52.77 -25.24
CA VAL A 16 22.70 -54.04 -24.53
C VAL A 16 21.39 -54.20 -23.75
N LEU A 17 20.61 -55.20 -24.17
CA LEU A 17 19.52 -55.78 -23.39
C LEU A 17 20.10 -56.50 -22.17
N THR A 18 19.52 -56.25 -21.00
CA THR A 18 19.32 -57.32 -20.01
C THR A 18 17.91 -57.16 -19.45
N ALA A 19 17.06 -58.15 -19.74
CA ALA A 19 15.79 -58.34 -19.08
C ALA A 19 16.03 -58.90 -17.67
N LEU A 20 15.37 -58.33 -16.67
CA LEU A 20 14.97 -59.09 -15.48
C LEU A 20 13.54 -58.73 -15.10
N VAL A 21 12.80 -59.78 -14.78
CA VAL A 21 11.36 -59.87 -14.64
C VAL A 21 11.00 -59.86 -13.15
N LEU A 22 9.91 -59.17 -12.83
CA LEU A 22 9.04 -59.26 -11.63
C LEU A 22 9.63 -58.88 -10.26
N LEU A 23 9.00 -57.91 -9.60
CA LEU A 23 8.04 -58.19 -8.53
C LEU A 23 7.26 -56.91 -8.19
N GLY A 24 5.95 -57.05 -8.05
CA GLY A 24 5.05 -55.95 -7.74
C GLY A 24 5.33 -55.35 -6.36
N GLY A 25 5.37 -54.03 -6.34
CA GLY A 25 5.21 -53.21 -5.15
C GLY A 25 4.42 -51.99 -5.60
N GLY A 26 3.11 -52.01 -5.38
CA GLY A 26 2.30 -50.81 -5.48
C GLY A 26 2.72 -49.87 -4.38
N SER A 27 3.70 -49.01 -4.65
CA SER A 27 3.83 -47.76 -3.92
C SER A 27 2.67 -46.91 -4.40
N ALA A 28 1.67 -46.75 -3.53
CA ALA A 28 0.80 -45.59 -3.59
C ALA A 28 1.72 -44.38 -3.73
N MET A 29 1.72 -43.75 -4.91
CA MET A 29 2.13 -42.37 -5.03
C MET A 29 1.21 -41.64 -4.08
N ALA A 30 1.70 -41.31 -2.89
CA ALA A 30 1.05 -40.31 -2.08
C ALA A 30 0.99 -39.08 -2.99
N ASP A 31 -0.23 -38.66 -3.32
CA ASP A 31 -0.50 -37.35 -3.85
C ASP A 31 0.04 -36.39 -2.78
N GLU A 32 1.32 -36.01 -2.90
CA GLU A 32 1.86 -34.88 -2.16
C GLU A 32 1.17 -33.66 -2.77
N THR A 33 -0.03 -33.39 -2.25
CA THR A 33 -0.69 -32.10 -2.45
C THR A 33 0.36 -31.03 -2.17
N PRO A 34 0.72 -30.19 -3.14
CA PRO A 34 1.77 -29.20 -2.95
C PRO A 34 1.42 -28.37 -1.71
N GLU A 35 2.32 -28.34 -0.73
CA GLU A 35 2.11 -27.54 0.48
C GLU A 35 1.95 -26.08 0.07
N THR A 36 0.83 -25.47 0.45
CA THR A 36 0.59 -24.04 0.26
C THR A 36 1.68 -23.27 1.00
N PRO A 37 2.43 -22.38 0.33
CA PRO A 37 3.48 -21.61 0.99
C PRO A 37 2.87 -20.75 2.12
N ALA A 38 3.62 -20.63 3.23
CA ALA A 38 3.17 -19.90 4.42
C ALA A 38 2.85 -18.42 4.13
N GLU A 39 3.57 -17.83 3.17
CA GLU A 39 3.33 -16.48 2.65
C GLU A 39 3.59 -16.48 1.15
N GLN A 40 2.76 -15.75 0.39
CA GLN A 40 2.97 -15.60 -1.05
C GLN A 40 2.51 -14.25 -1.59
N LEU A 41 3.23 -13.78 -2.60
CA LEU A 41 2.88 -12.70 -3.49
C LEU A 41 2.24 -13.32 -4.73
N ILE A 42 1.03 -12.91 -5.06
CA ILE A 42 0.27 -13.38 -6.21
C ILE A 42 0.20 -12.25 -7.23
N VAL A 43 0.54 -12.53 -8.48
CA VAL A 43 0.52 -11.54 -9.56
C VAL A 43 -0.37 -12.04 -10.68
N PHE A 44 -1.47 -11.33 -10.92
CA PHE A 44 -2.35 -11.57 -12.06
C PHE A 44 -1.83 -10.83 -13.28
N VAL A 45 -1.69 -11.53 -14.41
CA VAL A 45 -1.14 -11.01 -15.67
C VAL A 45 -2.01 -11.41 -16.86
N GLN A 46 -1.96 -10.64 -17.95
CA GLN A 46 -2.57 -11.01 -19.24
C GLN A 46 -1.51 -10.95 -20.35
N PRO A 47 -0.68 -12.00 -20.52
CA PRO A 47 0.42 -11.98 -21.47
C PRO A 47 -0.06 -11.68 -22.90
N GLY A 48 0.59 -10.71 -23.55
CA GLY A 48 0.26 -10.30 -24.92
C GLY A 48 -1.07 -9.55 -25.09
N ALA A 49 -1.72 -9.12 -24.00
CA ALA A 49 -2.92 -8.28 -24.09
C ALA A 49 -2.63 -6.89 -24.66
N SER A 50 -1.46 -6.32 -24.34
CA SER A 50 -1.02 -5.01 -24.82
C SER A 50 0.50 -4.84 -24.71
N GLU A 51 1.03 -3.72 -25.21
CA GLU A 51 2.40 -3.30 -24.97
C GLU A 51 2.71 -3.09 -23.47
N LEU A 52 1.70 -2.79 -22.65
CA LEU A 52 1.84 -2.69 -21.20
C LEU A 52 2.11 -4.06 -20.59
N ALA A 53 1.32 -5.08 -20.95
CA ALA A 53 1.55 -6.45 -20.48
C ALA A 53 2.94 -6.96 -20.88
N GLU A 54 3.38 -6.70 -22.11
CA GLU A 54 4.72 -7.07 -22.58
C GLU A 54 5.83 -6.35 -21.80
N ARG A 55 5.66 -5.05 -21.53
CA ARG A 55 6.59 -4.26 -20.72
C ARG A 55 6.65 -4.78 -19.28
N PHE A 56 5.50 -5.01 -18.65
CA PHE A 56 5.43 -5.53 -17.29
C PHE A 56 6.15 -6.87 -17.18
N ALA A 57 5.87 -7.80 -18.11
CA ALA A 57 6.51 -9.11 -18.12
C ALA A 57 8.04 -9.05 -18.32
N SER A 58 8.53 -8.09 -19.11
CA SER A 58 9.95 -7.98 -19.44
C SER A 58 10.77 -7.18 -18.43
N ASN A 59 10.17 -6.18 -17.77
CA ASN A 59 10.88 -5.24 -16.90
C ASN A 59 10.49 -5.40 -15.43
N ASP A 60 9.19 -5.36 -15.12
CA ASP A 60 8.72 -5.21 -13.75
C ASP A 60 8.56 -6.57 -13.02
N LEU A 61 8.06 -7.60 -13.72
CA LEU A 61 7.91 -8.94 -13.16
C LEU A 61 9.26 -9.55 -12.67
N PRO A 62 10.38 -9.44 -13.41
CA PRO A 62 11.68 -9.88 -12.90
C PRO A 62 12.15 -9.13 -11.63
N GLU A 63 11.79 -7.86 -11.47
CA GLU A 63 12.08 -7.11 -10.24
C GLU A 63 11.21 -7.59 -9.08
N LEU A 64 9.93 -7.91 -9.34
CA LEU A 64 9.06 -8.54 -8.35
C LEU A 64 9.56 -9.92 -7.92
N GLU A 65 10.09 -10.73 -8.85
CA GLU A 65 10.73 -12.01 -8.54
C GLU A 65 11.94 -11.84 -7.61
N LYS A 66 12.82 -10.88 -7.92
CA LYS A 66 13.97 -10.55 -7.06
C LYS A 66 13.52 -10.09 -5.68
N LEU A 67 12.50 -9.23 -5.63
CA LEU A 67 11.95 -8.69 -4.39
C LEU A 67 11.31 -9.79 -3.52
N ALA A 68 10.48 -10.65 -4.11
CA ALA A 68 9.83 -11.75 -3.42
C ALA A 68 10.88 -12.71 -2.83
N LYS A 69 11.91 -13.05 -3.62
CA LYS A 69 13.05 -13.85 -3.16
C LYS A 69 13.81 -13.19 -2.00
N ALA A 70 14.10 -11.89 -2.10
CA ALA A 70 14.81 -11.15 -1.04
C ALA A 70 14.00 -11.09 0.26
N SER A 71 12.67 -11.03 0.15
CA SER A 71 11.74 -10.98 1.29
C SER A 71 11.36 -12.35 1.87
N GLY A 72 11.85 -13.45 1.27
CA GLY A 72 11.49 -14.81 1.65
C GLY A 72 10.03 -15.16 1.34
N THR A 73 9.39 -14.48 0.40
CA THR A 73 7.99 -14.64 0.02
C THR A 73 7.90 -15.45 -1.27
N ALA A 74 7.04 -16.47 -1.33
CA ALA A 74 6.83 -17.22 -2.57
C ALA A 74 6.14 -16.31 -3.61
N LEU A 75 6.50 -16.42 -4.90
CA LEU A 75 5.82 -15.71 -5.98
C LEU A 75 4.96 -16.69 -6.79
N THR A 76 3.68 -16.39 -6.91
CA THR A 76 2.73 -17.11 -7.78
C THR A 76 2.26 -16.16 -8.89
N VAL A 77 2.52 -16.51 -10.14
CA VAL A 77 2.03 -15.75 -11.30
C VAL A 77 0.83 -16.48 -11.90
N LEU A 78 -0.30 -15.79 -12.02
CA LEU A 78 -1.53 -16.32 -12.60
C LEU A 78 -1.86 -15.57 -13.88
N GLU A 79 -1.96 -16.32 -14.98
CA GLU A 79 -2.43 -15.79 -16.26
C GLU A 79 -3.96 -15.72 -16.26
N VAL A 80 -4.49 -14.51 -16.44
CA VAL A 80 -5.92 -14.28 -16.60
C VAL A 80 -6.31 -14.60 -18.03
N GLY A 81 -7.16 -15.61 -18.19
CA GLY A 81 -7.75 -16.00 -19.47
C GLY A 81 -9.26 -16.15 -19.37
N GLU A 82 -9.94 -16.10 -20.53
CA GLU A 82 -11.41 -16.12 -20.62
C GLU A 82 -12.06 -17.33 -19.92
N SER A 83 -11.35 -18.46 -19.80
CA SER A 83 -11.88 -19.70 -19.21
C SER A 83 -11.40 -20.00 -17.79
N ALA A 84 -10.37 -19.32 -17.29
CA ALA A 84 -9.75 -19.65 -15.99
C ALA A 84 -10.46 -18.98 -14.80
N GLY A 85 -11.22 -17.91 -15.07
CA GLY A 85 -11.87 -17.11 -14.06
C GLY A 85 -10.91 -16.24 -13.24
N VAL A 86 -11.46 -15.27 -12.50
CA VAL A 86 -10.71 -14.40 -11.57
C VAL A 86 -11.48 -14.22 -10.26
N PRO A 87 -10.80 -13.90 -9.14
CA PRO A 87 -11.49 -13.55 -7.91
C PRO A 87 -12.18 -12.20 -7.98
N GLU A 88 -13.22 -12.04 -7.16
CA GLU A 88 -13.84 -10.74 -6.93
C GLU A 88 -12.77 -9.71 -6.50
N GLY A 89 -12.83 -8.52 -7.09
CA GLY A 89 -11.84 -7.47 -6.86
C GLY A 89 -10.60 -7.52 -7.76
N VAL A 90 -10.45 -8.54 -8.62
CA VAL A 90 -9.41 -8.60 -9.66
C VAL A 90 -9.98 -8.16 -11.01
N GLY A 91 -10.08 -6.83 -11.18
CA GLY A 91 -10.61 -6.20 -12.39
C GLY A 91 -9.59 -5.79 -13.44
N ILE A 92 -8.30 -5.81 -13.10
CA ILE A 92 -7.20 -5.30 -13.95
C ILE A 92 -5.96 -6.21 -13.89
N THR A 93 -5.06 -6.08 -14.86
CA THR A 93 -3.69 -6.61 -14.82
C THR A 93 -2.66 -5.56 -15.25
N PRO A 94 -1.41 -5.58 -14.73
CA PRO A 94 -0.97 -6.40 -13.62
C PRO A 94 -1.69 -6.03 -12.32
N LEU A 95 -2.02 -7.04 -11.51
CA LEU A 95 -2.55 -6.84 -10.16
C LEU A 95 -1.75 -7.71 -9.21
N ILE A 96 -1.26 -7.08 -8.15
CA ILE A 96 -0.43 -7.72 -7.13
C ILE A 96 -1.29 -7.89 -5.87
N ALA A 97 -1.29 -9.09 -5.31
CA ALA A 97 -1.91 -9.42 -4.04
C ALA A 97 -0.89 -10.08 -3.12
N TYR A 98 -1.00 -9.84 -1.82
CA TYR A 98 -0.23 -10.54 -0.80
C TYR A 98 -1.18 -11.41 0.02
N GLN A 99 -0.76 -12.62 0.37
CA GLN A 99 -1.51 -13.45 1.31
C GLN A 99 -0.63 -14.23 2.28
N ASN A 100 -1.15 -14.41 3.48
CA ASN A 100 -0.64 -15.32 4.49
C ASN A 100 -1.80 -15.83 5.37
N HIS A 101 -1.48 -16.48 6.50
CA HIS A 101 -2.49 -17.08 7.37
C HIS A 101 -3.40 -16.05 8.06
N LEU A 102 -3.03 -14.76 8.08
CA LEU A 102 -3.85 -13.69 8.65
C LEU A 102 -4.91 -13.20 7.65
N GLY A 103 -4.64 -13.29 6.35
CA GLY A 103 -5.56 -12.82 5.33
C GLY A 103 -4.89 -12.47 4.00
N ARG A 104 -5.60 -11.62 3.23
CA ARG A 104 -5.21 -11.15 1.89
C ARG A 104 -5.23 -9.62 1.85
N SER A 105 -4.32 -9.05 1.06
CA SER A 105 -4.28 -7.62 0.72
C SER A 105 -4.07 -7.46 -0.78
N ILE A 106 -4.67 -6.44 -1.37
CA ILE A 106 -4.47 -6.09 -2.79
C ILE A 106 -3.64 -4.80 -2.85
N TYR A 107 -2.54 -4.86 -3.61
CA TYR A 107 -1.67 -3.72 -3.79
C TYR A 107 -2.37 -2.64 -4.62
N GLN A 108 -2.47 -1.45 -4.04
CA GLN A 108 -2.95 -0.24 -4.70
C GLN A 108 -1.81 0.78 -4.76
N GLY A 109 -0.94 0.61 -5.75
CA GLY A 109 0.19 1.49 -5.99
C GLY A 109 0.73 1.32 -7.41
N ARG A 110 1.80 2.06 -7.69
CA ARG A 110 2.61 1.93 -8.90
C ARG A 110 3.43 0.65 -8.85
N TYR A 111 3.10 -0.34 -9.67
CA TYR A 111 3.83 -1.62 -9.67
C TYR A 111 5.30 -1.50 -10.11
N ALA A 112 5.65 -0.40 -10.79
CA ALA A 112 7.01 -0.09 -11.23
C ALA A 112 7.87 0.57 -10.13
N THR A 113 7.37 0.64 -8.88
CA THR A 113 8.11 1.16 -7.72
C THR A 113 8.41 0.02 -6.73
N PRO A 114 9.54 -0.72 -6.89
CA PRO A 114 9.82 -1.93 -6.10
C PRO A 114 9.87 -1.70 -4.59
N ASP A 115 10.36 -0.54 -4.14
CA ASP A 115 10.41 -0.20 -2.71
C ASP A 115 9.00 -0.02 -2.11
N ARG A 116 8.05 0.52 -2.87
CA ARG A 116 6.64 0.60 -2.47
C ARG A 116 6.00 -0.77 -2.40
N VAL A 117 6.34 -1.67 -3.33
CA VAL A 117 5.90 -3.08 -3.25
C VAL A 117 6.54 -3.80 -2.06
N ARG A 118 7.81 -3.51 -1.73
CA ARG A 118 8.48 -4.03 -0.53
C ARG A 118 7.75 -3.59 0.73
N ASN A 119 7.45 -2.30 0.85
CA ASN A 119 6.69 -1.76 1.98
C ASN A 119 5.30 -2.40 2.08
N PHE A 120 4.61 -2.59 0.95
CA PHE A 120 3.33 -3.31 0.91
C PHE A 120 3.42 -4.75 1.44
N ILE A 121 4.44 -5.51 1.05
CA ILE A 121 4.67 -6.88 1.56
C ILE A 121 4.92 -6.83 3.08
N ARG A 122 5.79 -5.93 3.53
CA ARG A 122 6.17 -5.80 4.94
C ARG A 122 4.98 -5.44 5.82
N THR A 123 4.15 -4.49 5.42
CA THR A 123 2.96 -4.05 6.18
C THR A 123 1.84 -5.09 6.11
N SER A 124 1.54 -5.63 4.91
CA SER A 124 0.48 -6.64 4.73
C SER A 124 0.76 -7.96 5.43
N ARG A 125 2.03 -8.28 5.69
CA ARG A 125 2.44 -9.47 6.46
C ARG A 125 1.81 -9.51 7.86
N PHE A 126 1.59 -8.36 8.47
CA PHE A 126 1.12 -8.29 9.86
C PHE A 126 -0.29 -7.74 9.98
N LEU A 127 -0.74 -6.96 9.01
CA LEU A 127 -2.05 -6.33 9.05
C LEU A 127 -2.71 -6.37 7.66
N PRO A 128 -3.46 -7.43 7.34
CA PRO A 128 -4.22 -7.50 6.10
C PRO A 128 -5.18 -6.31 5.94
N GLN A 129 -5.47 -5.98 4.69
CA GLN A 129 -6.45 -4.95 4.34
C GLN A 129 -7.87 -5.40 4.67
N GLU A 130 -8.75 -4.43 4.90
CA GLU A 130 -10.17 -4.69 5.12
C GLU A 130 -10.95 -4.55 3.79
N GLY A 131 -12.05 -5.30 3.65
CA GLY A 131 -12.89 -5.29 2.45
C GLY A 131 -13.90 -4.16 2.46
N ALA A 132 -13.46 -2.91 2.28
CA ALA A 132 -14.34 -1.75 2.10
C ALA A 132 -14.12 -1.09 0.73
N THR A 133 -15.20 -0.58 0.14
CA THR A 133 -15.15 0.21 -1.10
C THR A 133 -14.99 1.69 -0.82
N LEU A 134 -14.31 2.40 -1.71
CA LEU A 134 -14.19 3.84 -1.67
C LEU A 134 -15.41 4.49 -2.32
N VAL A 135 -16.21 5.17 -1.51
CA VAL A 135 -17.37 5.91 -2.00
C VAL A 135 -16.95 7.34 -2.36
N ARG A 136 -17.42 7.78 -3.52
CA ARG A 136 -17.30 9.18 -3.98
C ARG A 136 -18.63 9.66 -4.52
N GLU A 137 -18.82 10.97 -4.45
CA GLU A 137 -20.03 11.61 -4.95
C GLU A 137 -19.69 12.56 -6.09
N SER A 138 -20.59 12.64 -7.06
CA SER A 138 -20.60 13.66 -8.12
C SER A 138 -19.29 13.73 -8.93
N LEU A 139 -18.91 12.62 -9.56
CA LEU A 139 -17.69 12.51 -10.36
C LEU A 139 -17.96 11.95 -11.77
N PRO A 140 -17.19 12.38 -12.80
CA PRO A 140 -17.11 11.65 -14.07
C PRO A 140 -16.39 10.32 -13.89
N VAL A 141 -16.94 9.27 -14.52
CA VAL A 141 -16.43 7.90 -14.46
C VAL A 141 -16.37 7.29 -15.85
N TRP A 142 -15.23 6.70 -16.18
CA TRP A 142 -15.05 5.83 -17.32
C TRP A 142 -15.18 4.38 -16.88
N ASP A 143 -16.27 3.74 -17.30
CA ASP A 143 -16.50 2.31 -17.09
C ASP A 143 -15.73 1.49 -18.12
N LEU A 144 -14.83 0.64 -17.65
CA LEU A 144 -14.00 -0.23 -18.48
C LEU A 144 -14.45 -1.70 -18.38
N GLY A 145 -15.61 -1.99 -17.78
CA GLY A 145 -16.11 -3.33 -17.54
C GLY A 145 -15.84 -3.76 -16.10
N ASN A 146 -14.84 -4.61 -15.87
CA ASN A 146 -14.50 -5.08 -14.52
C ASN A 146 -13.68 -4.07 -13.71
N ALA A 147 -13.40 -2.90 -14.28
CA ALA A 147 -12.69 -1.81 -13.62
C ALA A 147 -13.33 -0.46 -13.99
N LYS A 148 -13.09 0.54 -13.16
CA LYS A 148 -13.53 1.92 -13.35
C LYS A 148 -12.36 2.88 -13.19
N VAL A 149 -12.42 3.97 -13.95
CA VAL A 149 -11.55 5.13 -13.77
C VAL A 149 -12.41 6.33 -13.43
N ALA A 150 -12.28 6.85 -12.21
CA ALA A 150 -12.97 8.07 -11.79
C ALA A 150 -12.02 9.28 -11.84
N THR A 151 -12.57 10.47 -12.06
CA THR A 151 -11.76 11.70 -12.20
C THR A 151 -12.30 12.79 -11.30
N PRO A 152 -11.80 12.90 -10.06
CA PRO A 152 -12.02 14.10 -9.25
C PRO A 152 -11.57 15.36 -10.01
N ILE A 153 -12.45 16.37 -10.06
CA ILE A 153 -12.21 17.63 -10.74
C ILE A 153 -11.92 18.70 -9.69
N LYS A 154 -10.80 19.41 -9.87
CA LYS A 154 -10.44 20.58 -9.07
C LYS A 154 -10.22 21.76 -9.99
N VAL A 155 -10.99 22.81 -9.78
CA VAL A 155 -10.81 24.11 -10.46
C VAL A 155 -10.40 25.12 -9.40
N THR A 156 -9.21 25.71 -9.55
CA THR A 156 -8.78 26.76 -8.62
C THR A 156 -9.51 28.06 -8.88
N ASP A 157 -9.45 28.98 -7.92
CA ASP A 157 -9.98 30.32 -8.08
C ASP A 157 -9.41 31.01 -9.33
N LEU A 158 -10.25 31.81 -10.00
CA LEU A 158 -9.85 32.62 -11.15
C LEU A 158 -8.81 33.66 -10.74
N VAL A 159 -7.60 33.55 -11.27
CA VAL A 159 -6.55 34.55 -11.07
C VAL A 159 -6.75 35.70 -12.06
N LEU A 160 -6.84 36.93 -11.56
CA LEU A 160 -6.99 38.13 -12.39
C LEU A 160 -5.63 38.78 -12.67
N GLY A 161 -5.31 38.93 -13.95
CA GLY A 161 -4.21 39.77 -14.41
C GLY A 161 -4.44 41.24 -14.08
N GLU A 162 -3.36 42.03 -14.04
CA GLU A 162 -3.45 43.46 -13.77
C GLU A 162 -4.39 44.16 -14.79
N GLY A 163 -5.42 44.84 -14.30
CA GLY A 163 -6.42 45.51 -15.13
C GLY A 163 -7.52 44.60 -15.71
N ALA A 164 -7.50 43.30 -15.42
CA ALA A 164 -8.56 42.36 -15.80
C ALA A 164 -9.83 42.53 -14.96
N SER A 165 -10.99 42.17 -15.54
CA SER A 165 -12.28 42.20 -14.86
C SER A 165 -13.17 41.07 -15.35
N ALA A 166 -13.52 40.13 -14.47
CA ALA A 166 -14.40 39.00 -14.76
C ALA A 166 -15.89 39.34 -14.58
N LYS A 167 -16.32 40.59 -14.82
CA LYS A 167 -17.68 41.05 -14.50
C LYS A 167 -18.75 40.11 -15.06
N GLY A 168 -19.43 39.40 -14.15
CA GLY A 168 -20.57 38.53 -14.46
C GLY A 168 -20.21 37.08 -14.85
N VAL A 169 -18.94 36.67 -14.75
CA VAL A 169 -18.50 35.30 -15.03
C VAL A 169 -17.95 34.68 -13.74
N GLU A 170 -18.57 33.61 -13.29
CA GLU A 170 -18.12 32.80 -12.16
C GLU A 170 -17.44 31.54 -12.72
N ILE A 171 -16.19 31.29 -12.31
CA ILE A 171 -15.43 30.10 -12.69
C ILE A 171 -15.13 29.32 -11.42
N THR A 172 -15.92 28.29 -11.19
CA THR A 172 -15.79 27.30 -10.12
C THR A 172 -15.94 25.89 -10.69
N ALA A 173 -15.50 24.87 -9.94
CA ALA A 173 -15.70 23.47 -10.34
C ALA A 173 -17.18 23.16 -10.60
N ALA A 174 -18.09 23.66 -9.75
CA ALA A 174 -19.53 23.47 -9.92
C ALA A 174 -20.05 24.15 -11.20
N SER A 175 -19.61 25.38 -11.51
CA SER A 175 -20.04 26.07 -12.74
C SER A 175 -19.52 25.40 -14.01
N MET A 176 -18.33 24.80 -13.95
CA MET A 176 -17.67 24.18 -15.11
C MET A 176 -17.94 22.67 -15.19
N ALA A 177 -18.62 22.08 -14.21
CA ALA A 177 -18.80 20.63 -14.10
C ALA A 177 -19.49 20.02 -15.32
N GLU A 178 -20.49 20.70 -15.89
CA GLU A 178 -21.18 20.22 -17.11
C GLU A 178 -20.23 20.23 -18.31
N ALA A 179 -19.50 21.32 -18.53
CA ALA A 179 -18.55 21.45 -19.64
C ALA A 179 -17.39 20.44 -19.53
N ILE A 180 -16.88 20.20 -18.32
CA ILE A 180 -15.81 19.23 -18.08
C ILE A 180 -16.34 17.79 -18.18
N GLY A 181 -17.45 17.50 -17.51
CA GLY A 181 -18.02 16.16 -17.40
C GLY A 181 -18.62 15.61 -18.69
N SER A 182 -18.96 16.48 -19.65
CA SER A 182 -19.51 16.09 -20.97
C SER A 182 -18.51 16.24 -22.12
N ALA A 183 -17.29 16.71 -21.86
CA ALA A 183 -16.29 16.98 -22.89
C ALA A 183 -15.82 15.73 -23.65
N ASP A 184 -15.93 14.55 -23.02
CA ASP A 184 -15.48 13.30 -23.60
C ASP A 184 -16.47 12.16 -23.29
N GLU A 185 -16.87 11.44 -24.33
CA GLU A 185 -17.90 10.39 -24.25
C GLU A 185 -17.50 9.17 -23.41
N ARG A 186 -16.20 9.00 -23.12
CA ARG A 186 -15.72 7.93 -22.24
C ARG A 186 -16.17 8.13 -20.81
N PHE A 187 -16.33 9.37 -20.36
CA PHE A 187 -16.66 9.70 -18.99
C PHE A 187 -18.15 10.02 -18.87
N VAL A 188 -18.81 9.35 -17.94
CA VAL A 188 -20.22 9.58 -17.60
C VAL A 188 -20.28 10.10 -16.18
N TRP A 189 -20.99 11.20 -15.97
CA TRP A 189 -21.22 11.74 -14.63
C TRP A 189 -22.04 10.77 -13.77
N GLN A 190 -21.58 10.52 -12.55
CA GLN A 190 -22.28 9.69 -11.58
C GLN A 190 -22.40 10.44 -10.26
N ASP A 191 -23.62 10.51 -9.72
CA ASP A 191 -23.90 11.15 -8.43
C ASP A 191 -23.24 10.41 -7.27
N ARG A 192 -23.06 9.10 -7.42
CA ARG A 192 -22.39 8.24 -6.45
C ARG A 192 -21.62 7.16 -7.19
N VAL A 193 -20.38 6.94 -6.77
CA VAL A 193 -19.46 5.95 -7.34
C VAL A 193 -18.89 5.13 -6.20
N ASP A 194 -19.02 3.82 -6.29
CA ASP A 194 -18.35 2.88 -5.40
C ASP A 194 -17.12 2.31 -6.15
N LEU A 195 -15.93 2.60 -5.64
CA LEU A 195 -14.65 2.19 -6.23
C LEU A 195 -14.02 1.04 -5.42
N GLY A 196 -13.75 -0.07 -6.09
CA GLY A 196 -13.05 -1.23 -5.55
C GLY A 196 -11.53 -1.13 -5.65
N ARG A 197 -10.84 -2.22 -5.28
CA ARG A 197 -9.35 -2.26 -5.23
C ARG A 197 -8.69 -2.20 -6.62
N SER A 198 -9.37 -2.71 -7.64
CA SER A 198 -8.94 -2.66 -9.04
C SER A 198 -9.25 -1.34 -9.74
N ASP A 199 -10.06 -0.48 -9.15
CA ASP A 199 -10.42 0.80 -9.75
C ASP A 199 -9.31 1.84 -9.55
N ARG A 200 -9.32 2.88 -10.39
CA ARG A 200 -8.32 3.96 -10.36
C ARG A 200 -8.98 5.33 -10.35
N MET A 201 -8.26 6.28 -9.77
CA MET A 201 -8.56 7.70 -9.87
C MET A 201 -7.40 8.45 -10.50
N PHE A 202 -7.74 9.45 -11.31
CA PHE A 202 -6.82 10.50 -11.74
C PHE A 202 -7.43 11.85 -11.38
N TYR A 203 -6.69 12.67 -10.64
CA TYR A 203 -7.16 14.00 -10.25
C TYR A 203 -6.87 14.98 -11.39
N THR A 204 -7.89 15.69 -11.83
CA THR A 204 -7.79 16.68 -12.90
C THR A 204 -7.86 18.08 -12.31
N ASP A 205 -6.75 18.81 -12.42
CA ASP A 205 -6.62 20.16 -11.91
C ASP A 205 -6.66 21.17 -13.07
N TYR A 206 -7.43 22.24 -12.89
CA TYR A 206 -7.61 23.33 -13.83
C TYR A 206 -7.27 24.66 -13.16
N TYR A 207 -6.37 25.43 -13.78
CA TYR A 207 -5.86 26.69 -13.25
C TYR A 207 -6.22 27.85 -14.19
N PRO A 208 -7.37 28.51 -14.00
CA PRO A 208 -7.81 29.61 -14.85
C PRO A 208 -7.12 30.94 -14.51
N TYR A 209 -6.70 31.67 -15.54
CA TYR A 209 -6.12 33.01 -15.45
C TYR A 209 -6.76 33.95 -16.49
N LEU A 210 -7.24 35.12 -16.07
CA LEU A 210 -7.84 36.11 -16.96
C LEU A 210 -6.90 37.30 -17.19
N ALA A 211 -6.53 37.54 -18.45
CA ALA A 211 -5.75 38.72 -18.84
C ALA A 211 -6.62 39.98 -18.98
N ALA A 212 -5.95 41.14 -18.99
CA ALA A 212 -6.58 42.46 -19.10
C ALA A 212 -7.43 42.65 -20.37
N ASP A 213 -7.08 41.95 -21.45
CA ASP A 213 -7.77 42.00 -22.74
C ASP A 213 -9.02 41.10 -22.80
N GLY A 214 -9.37 40.42 -21.70
CA GLY A 214 -10.49 39.49 -21.62
C GLY A 214 -10.16 38.07 -22.08
N THR A 215 -8.89 37.76 -22.37
CA THR A 215 -8.46 36.40 -22.69
C THR A 215 -8.35 35.56 -21.43
N LEU A 216 -9.16 34.50 -21.35
CA LEU A 216 -9.01 33.42 -20.39
C LEU A 216 -7.93 32.45 -20.89
N TYR A 217 -6.94 32.22 -20.04
CA TYR A 217 -5.93 31.18 -20.17
C TYR A 217 -6.27 30.07 -19.18
N LEU A 218 -6.06 28.82 -19.59
CA LEU A 218 -6.31 27.65 -18.76
C LEU A 218 -5.07 26.77 -18.77
N SER A 219 -4.49 26.56 -17.59
CA SER A 219 -3.43 25.57 -17.41
C SER A 219 -4.02 24.30 -16.80
N LEU A 220 -3.41 23.15 -17.09
CA LEU A 220 -3.93 21.84 -16.72
C LEU A 220 -2.88 21.05 -15.94
N GLY A 221 -3.32 20.29 -14.94
CA GLY A 221 -2.53 19.29 -14.24
C GLY A 221 -3.29 17.96 -14.17
N LEU A 222 -2.59 16.85 -14.36
CA LEU A 222 -3.10 15.51 -14.11
C LEU A 222 -2.26 14.84 -13.03
N TYR A 223 -2.90 14.36 -11.97
CA TYR A 223 -2.22 13.66 -10.89
C TYR A 223 -2.73 12.23 -10.79
N SER A 224 -1.81 11.30 -10.53
CA SER A 224 -2.17 9.91 -10.21
C SER A 224 -2.71 9.83 -8.79
N GLN A 225 -3.64 8.91 -8.54
CA GLN A 225 -4.02 8.59 -7.16
C GLN A 225 -2.89 8.07 -6.28
N PHE A 226 -1.79 7.63 -6.90
CA PHE A 226 -0.63 7.12 -6.18
C PHE A 226 0.38 8.21 -5.85
N HIS A 227 0.28 9.39 -6.47
CA HIS A 227 1.20 10.50 -6.26
C HIS A 227 0.49 11.85 -6.48
N CYS A 228 0.09 12.49 -5.38
CA CYS A 228 -0.72 13.72 -5.40
C CYS A 228 0.10 15.02 -5.41
N HIS A 229 1.43 14.96 -5.24
CA HIS A 229 2.29 16.14 -5.19
C HIS A 229 2.88 16.51 -6.57
N GLU A 230 3.37 15.52 -7.30
CA GLU A 230 3.94 15.69 -8.64
C GLU A 230 2.97 15.16 -9.70
N PRO A 231 2.59 15.99 -10.69
CA PRO A 231 1.67 15.60 -11.73
C PRO A 231 2.30 14.65 -12.74
N VAL A 232 1.52 13.66 -13.20
CA VAL A 232 1.92 12.76 -14.31
C VAL A 232 1.82 13.45 -15.68
N PHE A 233 1.13 14.59 -15.74
CA PHE A 233 1.06 15.46 -16.92
C PHE A 233 0.77 16.90 -16.53
N THR A 234 1.38 17.85 -17.23
CA THR A 234 1.04 19.26 -17.13
C THR A 234 0.95 19.90 -18.49
N LEU A 235 0.04 20.86 -18.61
CA LEU A 235 -0.01 21.79 -19.72
C LEU A 235 -0.03 23.21 -19.13
N MET A 236 1.16 23.78 -19.01
CA MET A 236 1.36 25.13 -18.46
C MET A 236 1.52 26.16 -19.59
N ASP A 237 1.68 27.43 -19.23
CA ASP A 237 2.05 28.54 -20.12
C ASP A 237 0.98 29.01 -21.12
N GLY A 238 -0.31 28.82 -20.79
CA GLY A 238 -1.40 29.49 -21.52
C GLY A 238 -1.60 29.02 -22.96
N SER A 239 -1.17 27.80 -23.26
CA SER A 239 -1.39 27.12 -24.55
C SER A 239 -2.88 26.91 -24.86
N LEU A 240 -3.71 26.75 -23.83
CA LEU A 240 -5.16 26.71 -23.95
C LEU A 240 -5.75 28.06 -23.54
N LYS A 241 -6.44 28.71 -24.48
CA LYS A 241 -7.03 30.03 -24.27
C LYS A 241 -8.26 30.30 -25.12
N GLY A 242 -9.04 31.27 -24.70
CA GLY A 242 -10.21 31.80 -25.39
C GLY A 242 -10.71 33.07 -24.70
N PRO A 243 -11.69 33.78 -25.28
CA PRO A 243 -12.34 34.87 -24.57
C PRO A 243 -13.13 34.34 -23.35
N ILE A 244 -13.24 35.14 -22.30
CA ILE A 244 -13.88 34.76 -21.03
C ILE A 244 -15.37 34.38 -21.16
N ASP A 245 -16.06 34.91 -22.17
CA ASP A 245 -17.45 34.56 -22.49
C ASP A 245 -17.59 33.19 -23.17
N GLN A 246 -16.47 32.55 -23.52
CA GLN A 246 -16.37 31.17 -24.02
C GLN A 246 -15.67 30.25 -23.01
N ALA A 247 -15.77 30.55 -21.72
CA ALA A 247 -15.14 29.74 -20.67
C ALA A 247 -15.47 28.24 -20.82
N ASP A 248 -16.74 27.89 -21.02
CA ASP A 248 -17.18 26.50 -21.19
C ASP A 248 -16.43 25.77 -22.32
N GLU A 249 -16.21 26.43 -23.46
CA GLU A 249 -15.47 25.84 -24.59
C GLU A 249 -13.97 25.69 -24.29
N VAL A 250 -13.39 26.61 -23.52
CA VAL A 250 -12.00 26.52 -23.06
C VAL A 250 -11.86 25.33 -22.10
N PHE A 251 -12.75 25.21 -21.11
CA PHE A 251 -12.75 24.11 -20.14
C PHE A 251 -13.03 22.75 -20.79
N ALA A 252 -13.99 22.66 -21.71
CA ALA A 252 -14.29 21.42 -22.43
C ALA A 252 -13.09 20.92 -23.25
N ARG A 253 -12.36 21.83 -23.92
CA ARG A 253 -11.10 21.46 -24.60
C ARG A 253 -10.03 20.97 -23.64
N GLY A 254 -9.91 21.61 -22.47
CA GLY A 254 -8.98 21.18 -21.42
C GLY A 254 -9.32 19.79 -20.89
N ALA A 255 -10.60 19.54 -20.62
CA ALA A 255 -11.09 18.25 -20.18
C ALA A 255 -10.85 17.14 -21.21
N LYS A 256 -11.01 17.43 -22.50
CA LYS A 256 -10.66 16.48 -23.56
C LYS A 256 -9.17 16.14 -23.57
N ILE A 257 -8.28 17.14 -23.42
CA ILE A 257 -6.84 16.90 -23.32
C ILE A 257 -6.51 15.99 -22.14
N LEU A 258 -7.10 16.25 -20.97
CA LEU A 258 -6.87 15.42 -19.78
C LEU A 258 -7.47 14.02 -19.93
N ALA A 259 -8.63 13.86 -20.57
CA ALA A 259 -9.22 12.54 -20.86
C ALA A 259 -8.36 11.71 -21.82
N ASP A 260 -7.80 12.34 -22.86
CA ASP A 260 -6.86 11.71 -23.79
C ASP A 260 -5.57 11.30 -23.06
N GLU A 261 -5.06 12.16 -22.19
CA GLU A 261 -3.89 11.87 -21.38
C GLU A 261 -4.13 10.75 -20.36
N ILE A 262 -5.30 10.69 -19.72
CA ILE A 262 -5.67 9.55 -18.85
C ILE A 262 -5.57 8.25 -19.66
N ALA A 263 -6.19 8.16 -20.84
CA ALA A 263 -6.10 6.96 -21.67
C ALA A 263 -4.65 6.60 -22.04
N ARG A 264 -3.82 7.60 -22.32
CA ARG A 264 -2.39 7.40 -22.58
C ARG A 264 -1.68 6.83 -21.35
N GLN A 265 -1.92 7.37 -20.16
CA GLN A 265 -1.34 6.85 -18.92
C GLN A 265 -1.80 5.41 -18.64
N LEU A 266 -3.07 5.09 -18.92
CA LEU A 266 -3.60 3.74 -18.77
C LEU A 266 -2.87 2.71 -19.66
N GLY A 267 -2.59 3.03 -20.92
CA GLY A 267 -1.92 2.10 -21.85
C GLY A 267 -0.38 2.16 -21.83
N GLU A 268 0.20 3.31 -21.50
CA GLU A 268 1.61 3.60 -21.79
C GLU A 268 2.42 4.06 -20.56
N SER A 269 1.81 4.17 -19.37
CA SER A 269 2.53 4.65 -18.19
C SER A 269 3.74 3.78 -17.87
N ARG A 270 4.91 4.42 -17.81
CA ARG A 270 6.16 3.82 -17.34
C ARG A 270 6.35 3.94 -15.84
N LEU A 271 5.51 4.74 -15.19
CA LEU A 271 5.52 4.93 -13.75
C LEU A 271 4.74 3.82 -13.03
N GLY A 272 4.02 2.95 -13.76
CA GLY A 272 3.23 1.87 -13.17
C GLY A 272 1.79 2.25 -12.84
N ASP A 273 1.28 3.35 -13.39
CA ASP A 273 -0.14 3.76 -13.22
C ASP A 273 -1.09 3.02 -14.17
N GLY A 274 -0.56 2.49 -15.27
CA GLY A 274 -1.35 1.89 -16.35
C GLY A 274 -1.78 0.46 -16.07
N PHE A 275 -2.79 -0.04 -16.77
CA PHE A 275 -3.28 -1.41 -16.63
C PHE A 275 -4.06 -1.88 -17.86
N ASP A 276 -4.11 -3.18 -18.05
CA ASP A 276 -5.05 -3.89 -18.92
C ASP A 276 -6.28 -4.31 -18.12
N VAL A 277 -7.45 -4.27 -18.74
CA VAL A 277 -8.71 -4.61 -18.07
C VAL A 277 -9.00 -6.08 -18.23
N VAL A 278 -9.41 -6.73 -17.13
CA VAL A 278 -9.93 -8.09 -17.20
C VAL A 278 -11.28 -8.08 -17.94
N PRO A 279 -11.47 -8.88 -19.01
CA PRO A 279 -12.70 -8.87 -19.80
C PRO A 279 -13.94 -9.12 -18.94
N SER A 280 -15.03 -8.38 -19.17
CA SER A 280 -16.26 -8.48 -18.39
C SER A 280 -16.95 -9.86 -18.45
N GLY A 281 -16.64 -10.67 -19.46
CA GLY A 281 -17.11 -12.04 -19.59
C GLY A 281 -16.31 -13.08 -18.80
N THR A 282 -15.21 -12.68 -18.16
CA THR A 282 -14.36 -13.59 -17.38
C THR A 282 -15.14 -14.10 -16.17
N PRO A 283 -15.25 -15.43 -15.95
CA PRO A 283 -15.96 -15.98 -14.79
C PRO A 283 -15.40 -15.46 -13.47
N VAL A 284 -16.28 -15.13 -12.51
CA VAL A 284 -15.85 -14.84 -11.15
C VAL A 284 -15.78 -16.15 -10.37
N VAL A 285 -14.62 -16.46 -9.81
CA VAL A 285 -14.35 -17.68 -9.03
C VAL A 285 -13.75 -17.29 -7.68
N SER A 286 -13.83 -18.15 -6.67
CA SER A 286 -13.17 -17.93 -5.39
C SER A 286 -11.65 -18.10 -5.47
N TRP A 287 -10.92 -17.55 -4.50
CA TRP A 287 -9.48 -17.79 -4.36
C TRP A 287 -9.15 -19.27 -4.17
N GLU A 288 -10.01 -19.99 -3.46
CA GLU A 288 -9.88 -21.43 -3.20
C GLU A 288 -10.06 -22.24 -4.49
N GLU A 289 -10.98 -21.86 -5.39
CA GLU A 289 -11.16 -22.49 -6.70
C GLU A 289 -9.96 -22.26 -7.63
N LEU A 290 -9.20 -21.18 -7.43
CA LEU A 290 -7.93 -20.93 -8.12
C LEU A 290 -6.74 -21.69 -7.50
N GLY A 291 -6.97 -22.51 -6.46
CA GLY A 291 -5.92 -23.22 -5.75
C GLY A 291 -5.09 -22.31 -4.83
N LEU A 292 -5.67 -21.18 -4.40
CA LEU A 292 -5.01 -20.20 -3.53
C LEU A 292 -5.73 -20.05 -2.18
N PRO A 293 -6.02 -21.12 -1.40
CA PRO A 293 -6.59 -20.97 -0.07
C PRO A 293 -5.63 -20.20 0.85
N LEU A 294 -6.14 -19.57 1.91
CA LEU A 294 -5.29 -19.02 2.96
C LEU A 294 -4.48 -20.15 3.61
N PRO A 295 -3.17 -19.98 3.81
CA PRO A 295 -2.37 -20.99 4.50
C PRO A 295 -2.81 -21.12 5.96
N PRO A 296 -2.60 -22.30 6.58
CA PRO A 296 -2.95 -22.50 7.98
C PRO A 296 -2.10 -21.61 8.89
N LYS A 297 -2.65 -21.26 10.05
CA LYS A 297 -1.90 -20.57 11.10
C LYS A 297 -0.69 -21.43 11.52
N PRO A 298 0.53 -20.87 11.60
CA PRO A 298 1.69 -21.60 12.10
C PRO A 298 1.45 -22.17 13.50
N GLU A 299 1.94 -23.38 13.74
CA GLU A 299 1.96 -23.95 15.09
C GLU A 299 2.94 -23.15 15.96
N GLY A 300 2.48 -22.67 17.12
CA GLY A 300 3.34 -21.93 18.06
C GLY A 300 4.40 -22.85 18.66
N ALA A 301 5.58 -22.29 18.98
CA ALA A 301 6.62 -23.03 19.70
C ALA A 301 6.10 -23.51 21.07
N SER A 302 6.42 -24.76 21.44
CA SER A 302 5.97 -25.32 22.73
C SER A 302 6.75 -24.75 23.91
N ALA A 303 6.07 -24.52 25.02
CA ALA A 303 6.58 -23.92 26.26
C ALA A 303 7.57 -24.81 27.06
N GLU A 304 8.08 -25.91 26.48
CA GLU A 304 8.78 -26.96 27.22
C GLU A 304 10.30 -26.72 27.43
N ALA A 305 10.85 -25.59 26.98
CA ALA A 305 12.28 -25.26 27.11
C ALA A 305 12.65 -24.32 28.29
N LEU A 306 11.70 -23.92 29.14
CA LEU A 306 11.78 -22.64 29.88
C LEU A 306 12.19 -22.72 31.37
N ALA A 307 12.63 -23.86 31.89
CA ALA A 307 12.74 -24.06 33.34
C ALA A 307 13.86 -23.27 34.07
N ASN A 308 14.78 -22.60 33.36
CA ASN A 308 15.99 -22.00 33.99
C ASN A 308 16.38 -20.60 33.48
N VAL A 309 15.50 -19.87 32.81
CA VAL A 309 15.81 -18.51 32.33
C VAL A 309 15.13 -17.49 33.25
N GLU A 310 15.91 -16.54 33.78
CA GLU A 310 15.40 -15.49 34.65
C GLU A 310 14.91 -14.29 33.84
N ILE A 311 13.76 -13.73 34.25
CA ILE A 311 13.24 -12.48 33.72
C ILE A 311 13.97 -11.33 34.41
N VAL A 312 14.58 -10.45 33.62
CA VAL A 312 15.28 -9.26 34.13
C VAL A 312 14.30 -8.10 34.35
N ARG A 313 14.76 -7.09 35.08
CA ARG A 313 13.96 -5.90 35.36
C ARG A 313 14.06 -4.83 34.28
N GLU A 314 15.25 -4.66 33.69
CA GLU A 314 15.58 -3.57 32.77
C GLU A 314 15.73 -4.13 31.35
N TRP A 315 15.12 -3.43 30.40
CA TRP A 315 14.97 -3.88 29.02
C TRP A 315 15.18 -2.70 28.07
N VAL A 316 15.80 -2.98 26.92
CA VAL A 316 16.00 -2.04 25.81
C VAL A 316 15.48 -2.64 24.52
N VAL A 317 15.02 -1.81 23.58
CA VAL A 317 14.51 -2.30 22.29
C VAL A 317 15.60 -3.07 21.54
N ASP A 318 15.27 -4.28 21.09
CA ASP A 318 16.13 -5.14 20.27
C ASP A 318 16.06 -4.67 18.80
N GLU A 319 17.03 -3.86 18.38
CA GLU A 319 17.09 -3.30 17.02
C GLU A 319 17.13 -4.39 15.92
N LEU A 320 17.74 -5.55 16.19
CA LEU A 320 17.82 -6.63 15.20
C LEU A 320 16.46 -7.25 14.95
N ALA A 321 15.67 -7.46 16.00
CA ALA A 321 14.29 -7.93 15.89
C ALA A 321 13.42 -6.95 15.09
N GLN A 322 13.63 -5.64 15.25
CA GLN A 322 12.86 -4.60 14.54
C GLN A 322 13.17 -4.53 13.03
N ASN A 323 14.37 -4.92 12.62
CA ASN A 323 14.69 -5.00 11.19
C ASN A 323 13.87 -6.09 10.48
N MET A 324 13.50 -7.15 11.20
CA MET A 324 12.74 -8.29 10.67
C MET A 324 11.23 -8.03 10.62
N ARG A 325 10.68 -7.32 11.62
CA ARG A 325 9.27 -6.92 11.69
C ARG A 325 9.20 -5.42 12.06
N PRO A 326 8.43 -4.61 11.32
CA PRO A 326 8.39 -3.17 11.60
C PRO A 326 7.87 -2.90 13.02
N ALA A 327 8.63 -2.08 13.76
CA ALA A 327 8.34 -1.74 15.15
C ALA A 327 7.01 -1.01 15.33
N VAL A 328 6.74 -0.06 14.42
CA VAL A 328 5.51 0.70 14.36
C VAL A 328 5.06 0.75 12.91
N GLN A 329 3.81 0.36 12.69
CA GLN A 329 3.11 0.49 11.40
C GLN A 329 1.92 1.40 11.58
N PHE A 330 1.57 2.11 10.52
CA PHE A 330 0.37 2.94 10.48
C PHE A 330 -0.38 2.71 9.17
N LYS A 331 -1.70 2.88 9.23
CA LYS A 331 -2.56 2.95 8.05
C LYS A 331 -3.78 3.79 8.33
N PHE A 332 -4.36 4.40 7.30
CA PHE A 332 -5.72 4.91 7.40
C PHE A 332 -6.72 3.73 7.46
N PRO A 333 -7.90 3.88 8.09
CA PRO A 333 -8.95 2.88 8.00
C PRO A 333 -9.36 2.64 6.54
N ALA A 334 -9.86 1.44 6.26
CA ALA A 334 -10.44 1.16 4.95
C ALA A 334 -11.59 2.15 4.68
N PRO A 335 -11.74 2.63 3.45
CA PRO A 335 -11.10 2.17 2.20
C PRO A 335 -9.76 2.87 1.87
N LEU A 336 -9.19 3.68 2.77
CA LEU A 336 -7.96 4.46 2.55
C LEU A 336 -6.70 3.75 3.05
N ASP A 337 -6.80 2.49 3.47
CA ASP A 337 -5.72 1.65 3.98
C ASP A 337 -4.63 1.28 2.94
N ALA A 338 -4.74 1.79 1.70
CA ALA A 338 -3.62 1.85 0.76
C ALA A 338 -2.57 2.90 1.16
N TYR A 339 -2.96 3.91 1.94
CA TYR A 339 -2.05 4.84 2.60
C TYR A 339 -1.58 4.21 3.91
N ALA A 340 -0.58 3.36 3.79
CA ALA A 340 0.03 2.63 4.90
C ALA A 340 1.56 2.72 4.83
N GLY A 341 2.19 2.68 5.99
CA GLY A 341 3.64 2.78 6.11
C GLY A 341 4.14 2.29 7.46
N GLU A 342 5.43 2.50 7.67
CA GLU A 342 6.12 2.09 8.88
C GLU A 342 7.11 3.16 9.36
N VAL A 343 7.51 3.07 10.62
CA VAL A 343 8.68 3.76 11.15
C VAL A 343 9.80 2.73 11.25
N THR A 344 10.92 2.98 10.56
CA THR A 344 12.02 2.01 10.49
C THR A 344 13.04 2.15 11.60
N SER A 345 13.05 3.27 12.33
CA SER A 345 13.90 3.48 13.49
C SER A 345 13.07 3.77 14.74
N VAL A 346 13.13 2.84 15.69
CA VAL A 346 12.50 2.95 17.00
C VAL A 346 13.50 2.52 18.06
N SER A 347 13.57 3.31 19.13
CA SER A 347 14.34 2.98 20.33
C SER A 347 13.43 3.06 21.56
N GLY A 348 13.89 2.52 22.67
CA GLY A 348 13.14 2.63 23.90
C GLY A 348 13.71 1.78 25.01
N GLU A 349 13.24 2.10 26.20
CA GLU A 349 13.63 1.45 27.44
C GLU A 349 12.37 1.13 28.24
N LEU A 350 12.43 0.01 28.95
CA LEU A 350 11.36 -0.48 29.78
C LEU A 350 11.95 -1.01 31.09
N THR A 351 11.34 -0.64 32.20
CA THR A 351 11.72 -1.11 33.53
C THR A 351 10.48 -1.67 34.22
N LEU A 352 10.53 -2.95 34.59
CA LEU A 352 9.49 -3.56 35.40
C LEU A 352 9.48 -2.96 36.82
N GLY A 353 8.31 -2.99 37.46
CA GLY A 353 8.13 -2.54 38.83
C GLY A 353 8.96 -3.34 39.84
N GLU A 354 8.91 -2.94 41.11
CA GLU A 354 9.46 -3.76 42.19
C GLU A 354 8.85 -5.17 42.16
N GLY A 355 9.69 -6.19 42.37
CA GLY A 355 9.26 -7.59 42.24
C GLY A 355 8.80 -7.94 40.82
N LEU A 356 9.35 -7.33 39.78
CA LEU A 356 9.00 -7.58 38.36
C LEU A 356 7.52 -7.27 38.01
N SER A 357 6.89 -6.38 38.78
CA SER A 357 5.47 -6.05 38.60
C SER A 357 5.17 -5.36 37.27
N LEU A 358 4.12 -5.80 36.57
CA LEU A 358 3.60 -5.17 35.35
C LEU A 358 2.86 -3.85 35.65
N GLU A 359 2.07 -3.76 36.73
CA GLU A 359 1.40 -2.51 37.12
C GLU A 359 2.41 -1.39 37.43
N GLY A 360 3.53 -1.76 38.04
CA GLY A 360 4.64 -0.86 38.36
C GLY A 360 5.57 -0.54 37.19
N MET A 361 5.34 -1.11 36.01
CA MET A 361 6.19 -0.96 34.84
C MET A 361 6.19 0.48 34.32
N ARG A 362 7.37 0.95 33.90
CA ARG A 362 7.59 2.26 33.29
C ARG A 362 8.42 2.09 32.04
N GLY A 363 8.28 3.02 31.10
CA GLY A 363 9.07 2.99 29.87
C GLY A 363 8.85 4.22 29.01
N ARG A 364 9.79 4.43 28.10
CA ARG A 364 9.72 5.45 27.05
C ARG A 364 10.06 4.80 25.73
N PHE A 365 9.20 4.99 24.74
CA PHE A 365 9.42 4.56 23.36
C PHE A 365 9.59 5.78 22.47
N VAL A 366 10.60 5.79 21.63
CA VAL A 366 10.93 6.89 20.73
C VAL A 366 10.94 6.36 19.31
N ALA A 367 10.12 6.94 18.46
CA ALA A 367 10.12 6.76 17.03
C ALA A 367 10.84 7.95 16.38
N ASP A 368 11.73 7.67 15.43
CA ASP A 368 12.38 8.70 14.61
C ASP A 368 11.46 9.06 13.43
N PRO A 369 10.84 10.26 13.43
CA PRO A 369 9.92 10.67 12.38
C PRO A 369 10.57 10.78 11.00
N SER A 370 11.90 10.97 10.92
CA SER A 370 12.63 11.03 9.64
C SER A 370 12.78 9.67 8.96
N THR A 371 12.41 8.60 9.66
CA THR A 371 12.46 7.22 9.16
C THR A 371 11.09 6.65 8.83
N VAL A 372 10.05 7.50 8.89
CA VAL A 372 8.71 7.20 8.39
C VAL A 372 8.82 6.95 6.88
N THR A 373 8.28 5.83 6.42
CA THR A 373 8.26 5.50 5.00
C THR A 373 6.97 4.82 4.58
N MET A 374 6.49 5.19 3.40
CA MET A 374 5.45 4.51 2.65
C MET A 374 6.03 3.76 1.44
N GLY A 375 7.36 3.77 1.29
CA GLY A 375 8.12 3.11 0.22
C GLY A 375 8.27 3.95 -1.06
N GLU A 376 8.13 5.27 -0.97
CA GLU A 376 8.27 6.21 -2.10
C GLU A 376 8.96 7.48 -1.59
N GLU A 377 10.21 7.70 -2.00
CA GLU A 377 11.17 8.66 -1.40
C GLU A 377 10.66 10.10 -1.41
N ASP A 378 10.08 10.56 -2.52
CA ASP A 378 9.50 11.89 -2.67
C ASP A 378 8.24 12.10 -1.80
N LEU A 379 7.40 11.07 -1.66
CA LEU A 379 6.28 11.09 -0.72
C LEU A 379 6.78 11.13 0.73
N ASP A 380 7.80 10.34 1.05
CA ASP A 380 8.41 10.28 2.38
C ASP A 380 9.02 11.64 2.75
N ASP A 381 9.78 12.25 1.85
CA ASP A 381 10.33 13.61 1.98
C ASP A 381 9.22 14.65 2.26
N SER A 382 8.11 14.56 1.52
CA SER A 382 6.94 15.44 1.75
C SER A 382 6.35 15.23 3.14
N ILE A 383 6.22 13.98 3.61
CA ILE A 383 5.71 13.68 4.96
C ILE A 383 6.65 14.27 6.01
N HIS A 384 7.97 14.09 5.86
CA HIS A 384 8.96 14.57 6.83
C HIS A 384 8.95 16.09 6.94
N THR A 385 8.92 16.78 5.80
CA THR A 385 9.07 18.24 5.75
C THR A 385 7.78 18.98 6.04
N THR A 386 6.66 18.56 5.45
CA THR A 386 5.39 19.32 5.49
C THR A 386 4.43 18.85 6.58
N MET A 387 4.47 17.57 6.96
CA MET A 387 3.50 17.00 7.91
C MET A 387 4.11 16.88 9.31
N LEU A 388 5.23 16.18 9.43
CA LEU A 388 5.88 15.87 10.71
C LEU A 388 6.86 16.95 11.17
N GLU A 389 7.33 17.79 10.24
CA GLU A 389 8.28 18.89 10.49
C GLU A 389 9.53 18.40 11.24
N VAL A 390 10.18 17.36 10.71
CA VAL A 390 11.24 16.61 11.43
C VAL A 390 12.45 17.47 11.83
N ASP A 391 12.72 18.55 11.10
CA ASP A 391 13.78 19.52 11.44
C ASP A 391 13.51 20.26 12.76
N SER A 392 12.24 20.61 13.04
CA SER A 392 11.83 21.26 14.30
C SER A 392 11.41 20.24 15.36
N HIS A 393 10.99 19.04 14.95
CA HIS A 393 10.45 18.00 15.80
C HIS A 393 11.09 16.63 15.48
N PRO A 394 12.36 16.42 15.86
CA PRO A 394 13.13 15.23 15.44
C PRO A 394 12.76 13.93 16.17
N GLU A 395 11.86 14.00 17.15
CA GLU A 395 11.43 12.83 17.92
C GLU A 395 9.90 12.82 18.06
N SER A 396 9.32 11.63 17.93
CA SER A 396 7.97 11.32 18.45
C SER A 396 8.11 10.24 19.50
N PHE A 397 7.39 10.34 20.63
CA PHE A 397 7.59 9.41 21.73
C PHE A 397 6.32 9.14 22.55
N PHE A 398 6.30 8.00 23.22
CA PHE A 398 5.28 7.63 24.19
C PHE A 398 5.93 7.32 25.54
N VAL A 399 5.41 7.90 26.62
CA VAL A 399 5.86 7.65 28.00
C VAL A 399 4.76 6.95 28.78
N ILE A 400 5.03 5.75 29.29
CA ILE A 400 4.10 5.00 30.11
C ILE A 400 4.01 5.64 31.50
N GLU A 401 2.79 6.02 31.89
CA GLU A 401 2.48 6.55 33.22
C GLU A 401 1.85 5.49 34.12
N LYS A 402 0.99 4.63 33.54
CA LYS A 402 0.23 3.61 34.26
C LYS A 402 -0.05 2.41 33.34
N ILE A 403 -0.10 1.22 33.92
CA ILE A 403 -0.57 0.01 33.25
C ILE A 403 -1.72 -0.59 34.03
N GLU A 404 -2.77 -0.99 33.31
CA GLU A 404 -3.91 -1.75 33.85
C GLU A 404 -3.85 -3.16 33.29
N THR A 405 -3.77 -4.17 34.16
CA THR A 405 -3.68 -5.58 33.76
C THR A 405 -4.19 -6.48 34.90
N GLU A 406 -4.62 -7.69 34.56
CA GLU A 406 -4.95 -8.74 35.55
C GLU A 406 -3.73 -9.60 35.92
N PHE A 407 -2.57 -9.34 35.31
CA PHE A 407 -1.34 -10.12 35.49
C PHE A 407 -0.36 -9.37 36.39
N ASP A 408 0.12 -10.03 37.44
CA ASP A 408 1.08 -9.40 38.37
C ASP A 408 2.45 -9.20 37.73
N GLN A 409 2.96 -10.23 37.01
CA GLN A 409 4.31 -10.31 36.45
C GLN A 409 4.27 -10.92 35.04
N PRO A 410 5.23 -10.61 34.16
CA PRO A 410 5.38 -11.34 32.91
C PRO A 410 5.79 -12.80 33.18
N ALA A 411 5.30 -13.73 32.37
CA ALA A 411 5.66 -15.14 32.45
C ALA A 411 5.93 -15.68 31.04
N PHE A 412 6.90 -16.60 30.93
CA PHE A 412 7.27 -17.11 29.61
C PHE A 412 6.12 -17.90 28.97
N GLY A 413 5.87 -17.63 27.69
CA GLY A 413 4.80 -18.28 26.91
C GLY A 413 3.39 -17.94 27.39
N THR A 414 3.24 -16.91 28.23
CA THR A 414 1.95 -16.41 28.69
C THR A 414 1.77 -14.98 28.19
N VAL A 415 0.73 -14.77 27.40
CA VAL A 415 0.35 -13.46 26.89
C VAL A 415 -0.46 -12.72 27.96
N ALA A 416 0.13 -11.69 28.55
CA ALA A 416 -0.52 -10.80 29.50
C ALA A 416 -1.23 -9.66 28.77
N ALA A 417 -2.56 -9.63 28.81
CA ALA A 417 -3.33 -8.51 28.29
C ALA A 417 -3.22 -7.30 29.22
N ALA A 418 -3.01 -6.11 28.66
CA ALA A 418 -2.85 -4.87 29.40
C ALA A 418 -3.40 -3.65 28.64
N VAL A 419 -3.64 -2.56 29.36
CA VAL A 419 -3.85 -1.23 28.79
C VAL A 419 -2.79 -0.30 29.34
N MET A 420 -1.94 0.22 28.45
CA MET A 420 -0.90 1.20 28.79
C MET A 420 -1.46 2.61 28.65
N HIS A 421 -1.46 3.37 29.74
CA HIS A 421 -1.84 4.77 29.76
C HIS A 421 -0.60 5.63 29.86
N GLY A 422 -0.53 6.67 29.03
CA GLY A 422 0.66 7.51 28.96
C GLY A 422 0.46 8.79 28.17
N GLN A 423 1.58 9.49 27.95
CA GLN A 423 1.64 10.71 27.15
C GLN A 423 2.30 10.40 25.80
N PHE A 424 1.60 10.68 24.72
CA PHE A 424 2.10 10.59 23.35
C PHE A 424 2.44 11.98 22.83
N THR A 425 3.67 12.17 22.37
CA THR A 425 4.14 13.42 21.76
C THR A 425 4.50 13.16 20.30
N MET A 426 3.91 13.95 19.40
CA MET A 426 4.23 13.98 17.97
C MET A 426 4.17 15.43 17.50
N LYS A 427 5.10 15.85 16.63
CA LYS A 427 5.15 17.22 16.12
C LYS A 427 5.12 18.29 17.23
N GLY A 428 5.83 18.02 18.33
CA GLY A 428 5.86 18.90 19.51
C GLY A 428 4.56 19.01 20.32
N ILE A 429 3.49 18.30 19.94
CA ILE A 429 2.18 18.33 20.60
C ILE A 429 2.01 17.04 21.40
N THR A 430 1.59 17.18 22.66
CA THR A 430 1.39 16.05 23.59
C THR A 430 -0.08 15.81 23.87
N ILE A 431 -0.52 14.57 23.73
CA ILE A 431 -1.85 14.10 24.08
C ILE A 431 -1.79 12.91 25.05
N PRO A 432 -2.77 12.76 25.95
CA PRO A 432 -2.93 11.51 26.68
C PRO A 432 -3.38 10.41 25.72
N LEU A 433 -2.81 9.22 25.85
CA LEU A 433 -3.14 8.07 25.02
C LEU A 433 -3.25 6.80 25.87
N SER A 434 -4.27 6.00 25.58
CA SER A 434 -4.47 4.67 26.15
C SER A 434 -4.30 3.62 25.05
N VAL A 435 -3.35 2.72 25.23
CA VAL A 435 -2.97 1.71 24.23
C VAL A 435 -3.29 0.32 24.79
N PRO A 436 -4.36 -0.34 24.30
CA PRO A 436 -4.54 -1.77 24.49
C PRO A 436 -3.34 -2.53 23.91
N ALA A 437 -2.76 -3.42 24.71
CA ALA A 437 -1.57 -4.16 24.34
C ALA A 437 -1.54 -5.55 24.95
N SER A 438 -0.71 -6.41 24.38
CA SER A 438 -0.31 -7.69 24.94
C SER A 438 1.18 -7.69 25.21
N ILE A 439 1.55 -8.21 26.38
CA ILE A 439 2.94 -8.32 26.84
C ILE A 439 3.27 -9.80 27.01
N GLU A 440 4.37 -10.26 26.44
CA GLU A 440 4.79 -11.66 26.56
C GLU A 440 6.31 -11.75 26.75
N ALA A 441 6.74 -12.57 27.71
CA ALA A 441 8.13 -12.98 27.79
C ALA A 441 8.34 -14.24 26.93
N PHE A 442 9.41 -14.29 26.16
CA PHE A 442 9.75 -15.44 25.32
C PHE A 442 11.27 -15.63 25.22
N LEU A 443 11.71 -16.77 24.67
CA LEU A 443 13.12 -16.96 24.33
C LEU A 443 13.32 -16.65 22.85
N GLY A 444 14.27 -15.78 22.55
CA GLY A 444 14.75 -15.57 21.18
C GLY A 444 15.38 -16.86 20.62
N GLU A 445 15.61 -16.88 19.31
CA GLU A 445 16.27 -18.00 18.64
C GLU A 445 17.69 -18.27 19.17
N ASP A 446 18.32 -17.24 19.75
CA ASP A 446 19.62 -17.32 20.42
C ASP A 446 19.54 -17.89 21.85
N GLY A 447 18.34 -18.26 22.32
CA GLY A 447 18.08 -18.79 23.65
C GLY A 447 18.07 -17.74 24.77
N LYS A 448 18.16 -16.44 24.45
CA LYS A 448 18.11 -15.37 25.45
C LYS A 448 16.67 -14.92 25.73
N PRO A 449 16.38 -14.44 26.95
CA PRO A 449 15.08 -13.86 27.24
C PRO A 449 14.83 -12.62 26.40
N ARG A 450 13.59 -12.47 25.98
CA ARG A 450 13.02 -11.33 25.27
C ARG A 450 11.67 -10.99 25.88
N LEU A 451 11.27 -9.73 25.74
CA LEU A 451 9.93 -9.27 26.07
C LEU A 451 9.32 -8.68 24.81
N SER A 452 8.11 -9.07 24.43
CA SER A 452 7.35 -8.41 23.38
C SER A 452 6.24 -7.56 23.97
N ILE A 453 5.97 -6.44 23.30
CA ILE A 453 4.77 -5.61 23.48
C ILE A 453 4.15 -5.43 22.11
N ASP A 454 2.96 -6.00 21.92
CA ASP A 454 2.13 -5.77 20.74
C ASP A 454 0.98 -4.84 21.12
N GLY A 455 0.82 -3.72 20.42
CA GLY A 455 -0.20 -2.71 20.74
C GLY A 455 -0.94 -2.22 19.50
N ARG A 456 -2.15 -1.70 19.70
CA ARG A 456 -2.94 -1.03 18.65
C ARG A 456 -3.66 0.18 19.22
N TRP A 457 -3.63 1.31 18.50
CA TRP A 457 -4.33 2.53 18.89
C TRP A 457 -4.69 3.38 17.66
N GLU A 458 -5.49 4.43 17.87
CA GLU A 458 -5.93 5.35 16.83
C GLU A 458 -5.59 6.78 17.21
N VAL A 459 -5.22 7.60 16.24
CA VAL A 459 -4.93 9.03 16.43
C VAL A 459 -5.61 9.84 15.34
N ARG A 460 -6.26 10.95 15.72
CA ARG A 460 -6.75 11.97 14.79
C ARG A 460 -5.61 12.91 14.41
N LEU A 461 -5.35 13.05 13.12
CA LEU A 461 -4.25 13.82 12.56
C LEU A 461 -4.55 15.32 12.48
N LEU A 462 -5.76 15.68 12.06
CA LEU A 462 -6.10 17.08 11.83
C LEU A 462 -6.15 17.88 13.15
N ASP A 463 -6.81 17.34 14.17
CA ASP A 463 -6.85 17.91 15.51
C ASP A 463 -6.28 16.87 16.49
N PRO A 464 -5.17 17.14 17.20
CA PRO A 464 -4.52 18.46 17.37
C PRO A 464 -3.33 18.75 16.45
N PHE A 465 -2.87 17.81 15.63
CA PHE A 465 -1.56 17.92 14.98
C PHE A 465 -1.54 18.81 13.72
N GLY A 466 -2.71 19.21 13.21
CA GLY A 466 -2.83 20.03 12.01
C GLY A 466 -2.38 19.31 10.74
N ILE A 467 -2.43 17.98 10.73
CA ILE A 467 -2.03 17.16 9.58
C ILE A 467 -3.29 16.75 8.81
N GLU A 468 -3.41 17.21 7.57
CA GLU A 468 -4.46 16.76 6.66
C GLU A 468 -4.11 15.36 6.15
N GLY A 469 -5.06 14.43 6.18
CA GLY A 469 -4.88 13.12 5.57
C GLY A 469 -5.32 13.08 4.10
N PRO A 470 -5.32 11.90 3.47
CA PRO A 470 -5.59 11.76 2.05
C PRO A 470 -7.03 12.14 1.71
N PRO A 471 -7.35 12.42 0.44
CA PRO A 471 -8.73 12.69 0.02
C PRO A 471 -9.68 11.57 0.46
N GLY A 472 -10.77 11.91 1.15
CA GLY A 472 -11.77 10.96 1.64
C GLY A 472 -12.69 11.57 2.69
N ASP A 473 -13.58 10.75 3.26
CA ASP A 473 -14.57 11.20 4.24
C ASP A 473 -14.01 11.16 5.67
N ALA A 474 -14.34 12.17 6.47
CA ALA A 474 -14.06 12.16 7.89
C ALA A 474 -14.98 11.16 8.63
N PRO A 475 -14.48 10.45 9.67
CA PRO A 475 -13.14 10.58 10.25
C PRO A 475 -12.09 9.67 9.58
N THR A 476 -12.46 8.87 8.59
CA THR A 476 -11.56 7.89 7.98
C THR A 476 -10.35 8.56 7.30
N ASN A 477 -10.54 9.74 6.74
CA ASN A 477 -9.48 10.50 6.07
C ASN A 477 -8.52 11.22 7.00
N ASP A 478 -8.80 11.32 8.30
CA ASP A 478 -7.95 12.01 9.27
C ASP A 478 -7.67 11.17 10.52
N THR A 479 -7.99 9.87 10.49
CA THR A 479 -7.65 8.91 11.55
C THR A 479 -6.55 7.98 11.05
N LEU A 480 -5.45 7.87 11.78
CA LEU A 480 -4.48 6.78 11.58
C LEU A 480 -4.69 5.70 12.63
N ILE A 481 -4.71 4.45 12.16
CA ILE A 481 -4.60 3.26 12.99
C ILE A 481 -3.13 2.90 13.06
N TYR A 482 -2.60 2.88 14.28
CA TYR A 482 -1.24 2.44 14.55
C TYR A 482 -1.24 1.04 15.14
N THR A 483 -0.24 0.26 14.78
CA THR A 483 0.10 -0.98 15.47
C THR A 483 1.58 -0.97 15.81
N CYS A 484 1.95 -1.50 16.96
CA CYS A 484 3.35 -1.72 17.30
C CYS A 484 3.63 -3.18 17.62
N HIS A 485 4.88 -3.57 17.37
CA HIS A 485 5.46 -4.81 17.86
C HIS A 485 6.87 -4.52 18.34
N LEU A 486 6.98 -4.15 19.61
CA LEU A 486 8.25 -3.84 20.24
C LEU A 486 8.79 -5.11 20.88
N VAL A 487 9.98 -5.52 20.47
CA VAL A 487 10.73 -6.61 21.07
C VAL A 487 11.88 -5.98 21.84
N PHE A 488 12.06 -6.40 23.08
CA PHE A 488 13.09 -5.91 23.96
C PHE A 488 14.04 -7.04 24.36
N GLU A 489 15.30 -6.68 24.56
CA GLU A 489 16.32 -7.50 25.17
C GLU A 489 16.76 -6.94 26.52
N PRO A 490 17.36 -7.77 27.40
CA PRO A 490 17.95 -7.30 28.65
C PRO A 490 18.95 -6.15 28.42
N ALA A 491 18.82 -5.10 29.23
CA ALA A 491 19.70 -3.92 29.20
C ALA A 491 21.14 -4.20 29.64
#